data_AF-A0A7C7YBC6-F1
#
_entry.id   AF-A0A7C7YBC6-F1
#
_cell.length_a   1.000
_cell.length_b   1.000
_cell.length_c   1.000
_cell.angle_alpha   90.00
_cell.angle_beta   90.00
_cell.angle_gamma   90.00
#
_symmetry.space_group_name_H-M   'P 1'
#
loop_
_entity.id
_entity.type
_entity.pdbx_description
1 polymer ?
#
loop_
_entity_poly.entity_id
_entity_poly.type
_entity_poly.pdbx_seq_one_letter_code
_entity_poly.pdbx_strand_id
1 'polypeptide(L)'
;MRPTRRQILKWGLGAGALAGIGLGGRRLLPPRPSAHLEPAAALAARLYDALDEKARAAVCFGYDHPLRQYHNRGVDTGGGWAFFLGSGARQILVDLVHAGLSEKGRARIPEQWVSQIFGIHLTRLAIFGDPHAGPYQVLVTGPHLNLRLGGRSREGVAFGGPQVYGDQGGNDEVGLPGNVYREQLIRGQRFFASLTKGERQAARCARAPVQTDIGLRGVAGSFDGIPVANLGARSRQLARDAVDEILATYAEEDSAYARECLAQNGGVDALHAADYAVDHQGGRNVGDGSSQIYRFEGPAAVFYFRGEPHLHAFVNVGMDGERPLSVGEVLAENPAALDRPGVKRLFEGVLRGETGADIAYYPEESVAGRLRAGTIRSGDIYCLESWRNRVAVLEIRGRDMADPLRAAFAARGDRVEAASTYRVATTDFAADELAETVLGPAASSSPGRPLRDAAIDWVRANGLASAHTGGFV
;
A
#
# COMPACT_ATOMS: atom_id res chain seq x y z
N MET A 1 6.31 22.90 -22.32
CA MET A 1 6.71 22.64 -20.92
C MET A 1 5.65 21.77 -20.26
N ARG A 2 5.99 20.57 -19.80
CA ARG A 2 5.07 19.71 -19.03
C ARG A 2 4.98 20.28 -17.60
N PRO A 3 3.78 20.49 -17.03
CA PRO A 3 3.67 20.97 -15.67
C PRO A 3 4.23 19.93 -14.70
N THR A 4 4.98 20.38 -13.69
CA THR A 4 5.55 19.49 -12.67
C THR A 4 4.47 19.05 -11.68
N ARG A 5 4.64 17.89 -11.02
CA ARG A 5 3.69 17.35 -10.01
C ARG A 5 3.30 18.37 -8.93
N ARG A 6 4.23 19.28 -8.57
CA ARG A 6 3.99 20.38 -7.62
C ARG A 6 3.06 21.47 -8.15
N GLN A 7 3.02 21.69 -9.46
CA GLN A 7 2.12 22.66 -10.08
C GLN A 7 0.69 22.13 -10.14
N ILE A 8 0.50 20.82 -10.38
CA ILE A 8 -0.83 20.20 -10.38
C ILE A 8 -1.50 20.27 -8.99
N LEU A 9 -0.71 20.13 -7.91
CA LEU A 9 -1.22 20.26 -6.53
C LEU A 9 -1.68 21.68 -6.16
N LYS A 10 -1.10 22.73 -6.77
CA LYS A 10 -1.43 24.13 -6.45
C LYS A 10 -2.71 24.64 -7.10
N TRP A 11 -3.30 23.92 -8.05
CA TRP A 11 -4.55 24.33 -8.71
C TRP A 11 -5.81 24.02 -7.87
N GLY A 12 -5.65 23.40 -6.69
CA GLY A 12 -6.77 23.04 -5.81
C GLY A 12 -7.38 24.18 -4.98
N LEU A 13 -6.85 25.41 -5.03
CA LEU A 13 -7.19 26.46 -4.05
C LEU A 13 -7.98 27.68 -4.58
N GLY A 14 -8.65 27.61 -5.73
CA GLY A 14 -9.49 28.75 -6.13
C GLY A 14 -10.45 28.47 -7.28
N ALA A 15 -11.68 28.06 -6.98
CA ALA A 15 -12.80 28.14 -7.93
C ALA A 15 -14.16 28.05 -7.22
N GLY A 16 -14.45 29.03 -6.37
CA GLY A 16 -15.78 29.23 -5.75
C GLY A 16 -16.90 29.68 -6.70
N ALA A 17 -16.71 29.66 -8.03
CA ALA A 17 -17.69 30.20 -8.99
C ALA A 17 -17.72 29.46 -10.34
N LEU A 18 -17.64 28.11 -10.36
CA LEU A 18 -17.80 27.30 -11.58
C LEU A 18 -18.87 26.19 -11.44
N ALA A 19 -19.88 26.43 -10.60
CA ALA A 19 -21.03 25.54 -10.45
C ALA A 19 -21.90 25.56 -11.72
N GLY A 20 -21.51 24.83 -12.76
CA GLY A 20 -22.40 24.55 -13.90
C GLY A 20 -21.77 24.24 -15.25
N ILE A 21 -20.48 24.54 -15.48
CA ILE A 21 -19.91 24.38 -16.83
C ILE A 21 -19.42 22.93 -17.00
N GLY A 22 -20.29 22.07 -17.53
CA GLY A 22 -19.90 20.74 -17.97
C GLY A 22 -19.15 20.81 -19.30
N LEU A 23 -17.91 20.34 -19.34
CA LEU A 23 -17.23 20.02 -20.59
C LEU A 23 -17.88 18.75 -21.17
N GLY A 24 -18.62 18.88 -22.27
CA GLY A 24 -19.21 17.74 -22.98
C GLY A 24 -20.30 16.97 -22.20
N GLY A 25 -21.12 17.66 -21.40
CA GLY A 25 -22.24 17.04 -20.66
C GLY A 25 -21.83 16.30 -19.38
N ARG A 26 -20.56 16.36 -18.96
CA ARG A 26 -20.10 15.78 -17.69
C ARG A 26 -20.07 16.82 -16.58
N ARG A 27 -20.76 16.54 -15.46
CA ARG A 27 -20.71 17.37 -14.24
C ARG A 27 -19.32 17.27 -13.63
N LEU A 28 -18.65 18.41 -13.47
CA LEU A 28 -17.33 18.49 -12.86
C LEU A 28 -17.41 18.25 -11.35
N LEU A 29 -18.39 18.84 -10.66
CA LEU A 29 -18.55 18.65 -9.22
C LEU A 29 -18.97 17.21 -8.88
N PRO A 30 -18.43 16.62 -7.79
CA PRO A 30 -18.86 15.32 -7.31
C PRO A 30 -20.33 15.35 -6.85
N PRO A 31 -21.08 14.23 -7.01
CA PRO A 31 -22.41 14.12 -6.43
C PRO A 31 -22.32 14.14 -4.89
N ARG A 32 -23.38 14.65 -4.25
CA ARG A 32 -23.57 14.50 -2.80
C ARG A 32 -24.16 13.12 -2.48
N PRO A 33 -23.88 12.54 -1.31
CA PRO A 33 -24.52 11.30 -0.91
C PRO A 33 -26.04 11.45 -0.82
N SER A 34 -26.75 10.39 -1.14
CA SER A 34 -28.20 10.29 -0.97
C SER A 34 -28.58 10.36 0.51
N ALA A 35 -29.74 10.96 0.81
CA ALA A 35 -30.24 11.10 2.18
C ALA A 35 -30.49 9.76 2.87
N HIS A 36 -30.85 8.74 2.09
CA HIS A 36 -31.01 7.36 2.53
C HIS A 36 -30.04 6.48 1.73
N LEU A 37 -29.26 5.69 2.44
CA LEU A 37 -28.29 4.77 1.85
C LEU A 37 -28.85 3.35 1.91
N GLU A 38 -28.88 2.67 0.77
CA GLU A 38 -29.12 1.23 0.73
C GLU A 38 -27.92 0.44 1.29
N PRO A 39 -28.10 -0.85 1.60
CA PRO A 39 -26.99 -1.72 1.95
C PRO A 39 -25.90 -1.74 0.88
N ALA A 40 -24.63 -1.84 1.29
CA ALA A 40 -23.49 -1.81 0.38
C ALA A 40 -23.56 -2.90 -0.72
N ALA A 41 -24.10 -4.08 -0.41
CA ALA A 41 -24.31 -5.15 -1.40
C ALA A 41 -25.30 -4.77 -2.50
N ALA A 42 -26.43 -4.17 -2.14
CA ALA A 42 -27.41 -3.69 -3.11
C ALA A 42 -26.82 -2.58 -3.99
N LEU A 43 -26.08 -1.64 -3.39
CA LEU A 43 -25.41 -0.57 -4.15
C LEU A 43 -24.31 -1.10 -5.07
N ALA A 44 -23.57 -2.15 -4.67
CA ALA A 44 -22.58 -2.79 -5.52
C ALA A 44 -23.21 -3.47 -6.75
N ALA A 45 -24.31 -4.19 -6.57
CA ALA A 45 -25.09 -4.79 -7.66
C ALA A 45 -25.65 -3.71 -8.61
N ARG A 46 -26.27 -2.66 -8.06
CA ARG A 46 -26.77 -1.53 -8.87
C ARG A 46 -25.66 -0.80 -9.61
N LEU A 47 -24.49 -0.61 -8.98
CA LEU A 47 -23.34 0.00 -9.63
C LEU A 47 -22.91 -0.85 -10.83
N TYR A 48 -22.80 -2.17 -10.64
CA TYR A 48 -22.43 -3.14 -11.67
C TYR A 48 -23.39 -3.13 -12.86
N ASP A 49 -24.70 -3.05 -12.61
CA ASP A 49 -25.74 -2.97 -13.65
C ASP A 49 -25.77 -1.64 -14.39
N ALA A 50 -25.35 -0.55 -13.72
CA ALA A 50 -25.30 0.79 -14.30
C ALA A 50 -24.07 1.03 -15.20
N LEU A 51 -23.14 0.09 -15.28
CA LEU A 51 -21.96 0.20 -16.14
C LEU A 51 -22.30 -0.17 -17.59
N ASP A 52 -21.96 0.72 -18.53
CA ASP A 52 -21.92 0.35 -19.94
C ASP A 52 -20.79 -0.64 -20.24
N GLU A 53 -20.80 -1.23 -21.43
CA GLU A 53 -19.82 -2.25 -21.85
C GLU A 53 -18.36 -1.77 -21.72
N LYS A 54 -18.10 -0.52 -22.08
CA LYS A 54 -16.76 0.08 -22.02
C LYS A 54 -16.30 0.27 -20.57
N ALA A 55 -17.17 0.78 -19.71
CA ALA A 55 -16.89 0.96 -18.29
C ALA A 55 -16.68 -0.40 -17.62
N ARG A 56 -17.55 -1.38 -17.91
CA ARG A 56 -17.45 -2.75 -17.41
C ARG A 56 -16.12 -3.40 -17.80
N ALA A 57 -15.69 -3.31 -19.07
CA ALA A 57 -14.40 -3.81 -19.51
C ALA A 57 -13.20 -3.14 -18.82
N ALA A 58 -13.35 -1.89 -18.38
CA ALA A 58 -12.29 -1.14 -17.72
C ALA A 58 -12.23 -1.32 -16.20
N VAL A 59 -13.33 -1.73 -15.54
CA VAL A 59 -13.40 -1.80 -14.07
C VAL A 59 -13.74 -3.18 -13.53
N CYS A 60 -14.32 -4.09 -14.31
CA CYS A 60 -14.74 -5.41 -13.83
C CYS A 60 -13.69 -6.48 -14.14
N PHE A 61 -13.30 -7.24 -13.12
CA PHE A 61 -12.30 -8.30 -13.18
C PHE A 61 -12.85 -9.59 -12.55
N GLY A 62 -12.23 -10.72 -12.89
CA GLY A 62 -12.45 -11.96 -12.14
C GLY A 62 -12.10 -11.80 -10.66
N TYR A 63 -12.79 -12.52 -9.78
CA TYR A 63 -12.60 -12.38 -8.32
C TYR A 63 -11.13 -12.59 -7.89
N ASP A 64 -10.43 -13.54 -8.52
CA ASP A 64 -9.04 -13.87 -8.22
C ASP A 64 -8.02 -13.10 -9.05
N HIS A 65 -8.40 -11.95 -9.64
CA HIS A 65 -7.46 -11.12 -10.39
C HIS A 65 -6.39 -10.50 -9.46
N PRO A 66 -5.09 -10.47 -9.84
CA PRO A 66 -3.99 -10.05 -8.97
C PRO A 66 -4.09 -8.59 -8.47
N LEU A 67 -4.73 -7.70 -9.23
CA LEU A 67 -5.03 -6.33 -8.79
C LEU A 67 -5.83 -6.28 -7.48
N ARG A 68 -6.59 -7.33 -7.15
CA ARG A 68 -7.35 -7.40 -5.90
C ARG A 68 -6.40 -7.35 -4.69
N GLN A 69 -5.19 -7.86 -4.78
CA GLN A 69 -4.23 -7.80 -3.65
C GLN A 69 -3.56 -6.43 -3.50
N TYR A 70 -3.57 -5.61 -4.55
CA TYR A 70 -2.70 -4.44 -4.67
C TYR A 70 -3.16 -3.26 -3.80
N HIS A 71 -2.29 -2.76 -2.90
CA HIS A 71 -2.66 -1.75 -1.89
C HIS A 71 -1.92 -0.40 -2.00
N ASN A 72 -0.62 -0.37 -2.32
CA ASN A 72 0.20 0.86 -2.24
C ASN A 72 -0.29 2.01 -3.15
N ARG A 73 -0.37 1.73 -4.46
CA ARG A 73 -0.84 2.71 -5.46
C ARG A 73 -2.31 2.55 -5.80
N GLY A 74 -3.00 1.61 -5.13
CA GLY A 74 -4.33 1.17 -5.51
C GLY A 74 -4.40 0.61 -6.93
N VAL A 75 -5.59 0.49 -7.50
CA VAL A 75 -5.80 -0.16 -8.80
C VAL A 75 -5.43 0.70 -10.00
N ASP A 76 -4.57 1.72 -9.85
CA ASP A 76 -4.16 2.67 -10.89
C ASP A 76 -3.54 2.01 -12.15
N THR A 77 -3.10 0.74 -12.05
CA THR A 77 -2.56 -0.08 -13.15
C THR A 77 -3.60 -0.86 -13.96
N GLY A 78 -4.86 -0.93 -13.51
CA GLY A 78 -5.88 -1.69 -14.25
C GLY A 78 -7.33 -1.27 -14.02
N GLY A 79 -7.67 -0.62 -12.92
CA GLY A 79 -9.01 -0.04 -12.70
C GLY A 79 -9.27 1.23 -13.52
N GLY A 80 -10.54 1.53 -13.74
CA GLY A 80 -10.99 2.70 -14.51
C GLY A 80 -11.18 3.94 -13.63
N TRP A 81 -11.01 5.13 -14.20
CA TRP A 81 -11.33 6.37 -13.49
C TRP A 81 -12.84 6.52 -13.30
N ALA A 82 -13.27 6.83 -12.08
CA ALA A 82 -14.66 7.14 -11.77
C ALA A 82 -15.21 8.30 -12.63
N PHE A 83 -14.35 9.24 -13.04
CA PHE A 83 -14.69 10.31 -13.97
C PHE A 83 -15.36 9.81 -15.26
N PHE A 84 -14.97 8.65 -15.78
CA PHE A 84 -15.49 8.12 -17.05
C PHE A 84 -16.83 7.41 -16.93
N LEU A 85 -17.31 7.14 -15.71
CA LEU A 85 -18.61 6.49 -15.47
C LEU A 85 -19.79 7.38 -15.90
N GLY A 86 -20.97 6.79 -16.07
CA GLY A 86 -22.22 7.56 -16.21
C GLY A 86 -22.55 8.35 -14.92
N SER A 87 -23.33 9.43 -15.03
CA SER A 87 -23.72 10.23 -13.85
C SER A 87 -24.47 9.40 -12.80
N GLY A 88 -25.36 8.51 -13.22
CA GLY A 88 -26.06 7.57 -12.33
C GLY A 88 -25.09 6.63 -11.62
N ALA A 89 -24.17 6.00 -12.35
CA ALA A 89 -23.15 5.13 -11.76
C ALA A 89 -22.25 5.87 -10.76
N ARG A 90 -21.89 7.13 -11.02
CA ARG A 90 -21.12 7.95 -10.06
C ARG A 90 -21.90 8.28 -8.79
N GLN A 91 -23.21 8.55 -8.90
CA GLN A 91 -24.05 8.74 -7.71
C GLN A 91 -24.10 7.46 -6.87
N ILE A 92 -24.31 6.31 -7.51
CA ILE A 92 -24.31 5.00 -6.82
C ILE A 92 -22.95 4.73 -6.17
N LEU A 93 -21.84 5.07 -6.84
CA LEU A 93 -20.49 4.94 -6.28
C LEU A 93 -20.30 5.80 -5.02
N VAL A 94 -20.78 7.05 -5.01
CA VAL A 94 -20.72 7.90 -3.81
C VAL A 94 -21.53 7.29 -2.67
N ASP A 95 -22.75 6.82 -2.97
CA ASP A 95 -23.61 6.19 -1.97
C ASP A 95 -22.97 4.90 -1.42
N LEU A 96 -22.35 4.10 -2.29
CA LEU A 96 -21.65 2.87 -1.94
C LEU A 96 -20.47 3.15 -0.98
N VAL A 97 -19.66 4.17 -1.26
CA VAL A 97 -18.56 4.58 -0.38
C VAL A 97 -19.09 5.00 0.99
N HIS A 98 -20.18 5.76 1.06
CA HIS A 98 -20.77 6.17 2.34
C HIS A 98 -21.45 5.01 3.07
N ALA A 99 -22.05 4.07 2.35
CA ALA A 99 -22.66 2.87 2.93
C ALA A 99 -21.61 1.93 3.54
N GLY A 100 -20.40 1.89 2.98
CA GLY A 100 -19.26 1.15 3.52
C GLY A 100 -18.60 1.76 4.76
N LEU A 101 -19.04 2.93 5.19
CA LEU A 101 -18.50 3.66 6.33
C LEU A 101 -19.57 3.78 7.43
N SER A 102 -19.11 3.77 8.68
CA SER A 102 -19.97 4.12 9.82
C SER A 102 -20.32 5.61 9.79
N GLU A 103 -21.23 6.04 10.67
CA GLU A 103 -21.49 7.47 10.89
C GLU A 103 -20.19 8.25 11.21
N LYS A 104 -19.35 7.71 12.10
CA LYS A 104 -18.02 8.27 12.39
C LYS A 104 -17.12 8.29 11.16
N GLY A 105 -17.12 7.22 10.37
CA GLY A 105 -16.32 7.11 9.15
C GLY A 105 -16.71 8.11 8.09
N ARG A 106 -18.00 8.41 7.93
CA ARG A 106 -18.50 9.42 7.00
C ARG A 106 -18.00 10.82 7.35
N ALA A 107 -17.84 11.11 8.65
CA ALA A 107 -17.22 12.35 9.13
C ALA A 107 -15.68 12.37 8.94
N ARG A 108 -15.07 11.23 8.61
CA ARG A 108 -13.63 11.06 8.38
C ARG A 108 -13.25 10.97 6.90
N ILE A 109 -14.17 11.29 5.99
CA ILE A 109 -13.83 11.35 4.57
C ILE A 109 -13.11 12.68 4.32
N PRO A 110 -11.83 12.67 3.94
CA PRO A 110 -11.10 13.89 3.61
C PRO A 110 -11.81 14.66 2.49
N GLU A 111 -11.82 15.99 2.59
CA GLU A 111 -12.43 16.87 1.60
C GLU A 111 -11.95 16.59 0.17
N GLN A 112 -10.68 16.21 0.01
CA GLN A 112 -10.07 15.81 -1.25
C GLN A 112 -10.83 14.69 -1.99
N TRP A 113 -11.61 13.84 -1.30
CA TRP A 113 -12.33 12.74 -1.93
C TRP A 113 -13.78 13.05 -2.26
N VAL A 114 -14.39 14.08 -1.67
CA VAL A 114 -15.85 14.30 -1.79
C VAL A 114 -16.27 15.74 -2.03
N SER A 115 -15.51 16.74 -1.59
CA SER A 115 -15.92 18.15 -1.67
C SER A 115 -15.05 19.00 -2.59
N GLN A 116 -13.83 18.57 -2.92
CA GLN A 116 -13.04 19.23 -3.95
C GLN A 116 -13.69 19.11 -5.33
N ILE A 117 -13.38 20.07 -6.21
CA ILE A 117 -13.98 20.19 -7.55
C ILE A 117 -13.95 18.89 -8.34
N PHE A 118 -12.96 18.04 -8.11
CA PHE A 118 -12.86 16.73 -8.77
C PHE A 118 -13.25 15.55 -7.86
N GLY A 119 -13.06 15.63 -6.54
CA GLY A 119 -13.51 14.65 -5.54
C GLY A 119 -13.42 13.19 -5.97
N ILE A 120 -14.54 12.47 -5.85
CA ILE A 120 -14.67 11.04 -6.17
C ILE A 120 -14.28 10.73 -7.63
N HIS A 121 -14.34 11.71 -8.53
CA HIS A 121 -13.99 11.52 -9.93
C HIS A 121 -12.50 11.22 -10.15
N LEU A 122 -11.62 11.64 -9.22
CA LEU A 122 -10.19 11.31 -9.23
C LEU A 122 -9.89 9.94 -8.59
N THR A 123 -10.91 9.20 -8.19
CA THR A 123 -10.71 7.83 -7.73
C THR A 123 -10.71 6.86 -8.91
N ARG A 124 -10.01 5.75 -8.72
CA ARG A 124 -10.06 4.56 -9.55
C ARG A 124 -11.01 3.56 -8.93
N LEU A 125 -11.80 2.93 -9.79
CA LEU A 125 -12.73 1.88 -9.45
C LEU A 125 -12.25 0.55 -10.04
N ALA A 126 -12.34 -0.51 -9.24
CA ALA A 126 -12.33 -1.88 -9.72
C ALA A 126 -13.39 -2.70 -8.98
N ILE A 127 -14.07 -3.59 -9.69
CA ILE A 127 -15.04 -4.54 -9.18
C ILE A 127 -14.51 -5.94 -9.49
N PHE A 128 -14.34 -6.77 -8.49
CA PHE A 128 -13.86 -8.14 -8.61
C PHE A 128 -14.99 -9.10 -8.35
N GLY A 129 -15.22 -10.06 -9.25
CA GLY A 129 -16.33 -11.01 -9.14
C GLY A 129 -17.68 -10.45 -9.59
N ASP A 130 -18.76 -11.13 -9.20
CA ASP A 130 -20.13 -10.77 -9.53
C ASP A 130 -20.90 -10.33 -8.27
N PRO A 131 -21.24 -9.04 -8.13
CA PRO A 131 -22.02 -8.54 -7.00
C PRO A 131 -23.41 -9.16 -6.81
N HIS A 132 -23.99 -9.82 -7.84
CA HIS A 132 -25.30 -10.48 -7.71
C HIS A 132 -25.23 -11.87 -7.08
N ALA A 133 -24.12 -12.59 -7.27
CA ALA A 133 -23.98 -13.98 -6.85
C ALA A 133 -22.93 -14.18 -5.74
N GLY A 134 -21.95 -13.27 -5.63
CA GLY A 134 -20.81 -13.42 -4.75
C GLY A 134 -19.88 -14.60 -5.13
N PRO A 135 -18.65 -14.63 -4.60
CA PRO A 135 -18.01 -13.56 -3.85
C PRO A 135 -17.66 -12.37 -4.77
N TYR A 136 -17.68 -11.17 -4.20
CA TYR A 136 -17.28 -9.95 -4.91
C TYR A 136 -16.52 -8.99 -4.01
N GLN A 137 -15.86 -8.00 -4.61
CA GLN A 137 -15.26 -6.88 -3.88
C GLN A 137 -15.23 -5.65 -4.77
N VAL A 138 -15.46 -4.47 -4.18
CA VAL A 138 -15.30 -3.18 -4.86
C VAL A 138 -14.12 -2.45 -4.23
N LEU A 139 -13.14 -2.07 -5.06
CA LEU A 139 -12.00 -1.25 -4.67
C LEU A 139 -12.21 0.17 -5.21
N VAL A 140 -12.16 1.13 -4.28
CA VAL A 140 -12.13 2.56 -4.59
C VAL A 140 -10.79 3.09 -4.10
N THR A 141 -9.93 3.52 -5.02
CA THR A 141 -8.56 3.92 -4.70
C THR A 141 -8.24 5.30 -5.25
N GLY A 142 -7.39 6.07 -4.57
CA GLY A 142 -7.01 7.41 -4.98
C GLY A 142 -5.86 7.94 -4.14
N PRO A 143 -5.52 9.24 -4.26
CA PRO A 143 -4.55 9.87 -3.37
C PRO A 143 -4.99 9.68 -1.91
N HIS A 144 -4.15 8.99 -1.11
CA HIS A 144 -4.43 8.67 0.29
C HIS A 144 -5.62 7.72 0.53
N LEU A 145 -6.11 7.01 -0.48
CA LEU A 145 -7.26 6.11 -0.34
C LEU A 145 -7.01 4.77 -1.01
N ASN A 146 -7.23 3.70 -0.25
CA ASN A 146 -7.48 2.36 -0.72
C ASN A 146 -8.61 1.80 0.15
N LEU A 147 -9.84 1.97 -0.32
CA LEU A 147 -11.04 1.49 0.35
C LEU A 147 -11.58 0.28 -0.38
N ARG A 148 -11.75 -0.80 0.37
CA ARG A 148 -12.34 -2.05 -0.08
C ARG A 148 -13.69 -2.23 0.55
N LEU A 149 -14.67 -2.54 -0.29
CA LEU A 149 -16.09 -2.69 0.05
C LEU A 149 -16.57 -4.06 -0.43
N GLY A 150 -17.56 -4.63 0.26
CA GLY A 150 -18.06 -5.99 0.01
C GLY A 150 -17.85 -6.96 1.18
N GLY A 151 -17.29 -6.47 2.29
CA GLY A 151 -17.27 -7.16 3.58
C GLY A 151 -16.54 -8.48 3.62
N ARG A 152 -17.24 -9.53 4.07
CA ARG A 152 -16.66 -10.86 4.33
C ARG A 152 -16.10 -11.47 3.06
N SER A 153 -14.79 -11.71 3.04
CA SER A 153 -14.12 -12.40 1.94
C SER A 153 -14.08 -13.90 2.14
N ARG A 154 -14.05 -14.65 1.03
CA ARG A 154 -13.87 -16.11 1.02
C ARG A 154 -12.54 -16.52 1.67
N GLU A 155 -11.53 -15.67 1.58
CA GLU A 155 -10.18 -15.94 2.08
C GLU A 155 -10.02 -15.74 3.60
N GLY A 156 -11.07 -15.33 4.32
CA GLY A 156 -10.94 -15.05 5.75
C GLY A 156 -10.22 -13.74 6.04
N VAL A 157 -10.27 -12.76 5.15
CA VAL A 157 -9.58 -11.47 5.30
C VAL A 157 -10.59 -10.35 5.48
N ALA A 158 -10.43 -9.55 6.53
CA ALA A 158 -11.29 -8.41 6.81
C ALA A 158 -11.23 -7.43 5.64
N PHE A 159 -12.37 -6.86 5.27
CA PHE A 159 -12.53 -5.98 4.10
C PHE A 159 -12.10 -6.61 2.76
N GLY A 160 -11.77 -7.90 2.75
CA GLY A 160 -11.15 -8.62 1.62
C GLY A 160 -9.74 -8.16 1.24
N GLY A 161 -9.00 -7.52 2.15
CA GLY A 161 -7.61 -7.10 1.95
C GLY A 161 -7.23 -5.83 2.71
N PRO A 162 -6.00 -5.32 2.52
CA PRO A 162 -5.53 -4.17 3.26
C PRO A 162 -6.29 -2.88 2.92
N GLN A 163 -6.68 -2.13 3.95
CA GLN A 163 -7.21 -0.76 3.83
C GLN A 163 -6.05 0.23 4.00
N VAL A 164 -6.04 1.28 3.19
CA VAL A 164 -5.09 2.39 3.33
C VAL A 164 -5.85 3.69 3.29
N TYR A 165 -5.60 4.57 4.24
CA TYR A 165 -6.19 5.90 4.22
C TYR A 165 -5.22 6.94 4.76
N GLY A 166 -5.49 8.21 4.48
CA GLY A 166 -4.71 9.30 5.01
C GLY A 166 -5.32 10.65 4.67
N ASP A 167 -4.81 11.68 5.32
CA ASP A 167 -5.27 13.04 5.14
C ASP A 167 -4.11 14.02 5.26
N GLN A 168 -4.16 15.07 4.46
CA GLN A 168 -3.16 16.14 4.38
C GLN A 168 -3.55 17.36 5.23
N GLY A 169 -4.65 17.29 5.99
CA GLY A 169 -4.96 18.31 6.99
C GLY A 169 -3.83 18.44 8.01
N GLY A 170 -3.36 19.66 8.22
CA GLY A 170 -2.34 19.97 9.23
C GLY A 170 -0.93 19.50 8.88
N ASN A 171 -0.59 19.34 7.59
CA ASN A 171 0.76 19.01 7.14
C ASN A 171 1.85 19.80 7.89
N ASP A 172 2.88 19.11 8.34
CA ASP A 172 4.06 19.69 9.01
C ASP A 172 3.75 20.49 10.30
N GLU A 173 2.50 20.47 10.80
CA GLU A 173 2.08 21.16 12.01
C GLU A 173 1.93 20.21 13.20
N VAL A 174 2.32 20.68 14.39
CA VAL A 174 2.24 19.91 15.64
C VAL A 174 0.79 19.53 15.94
N GLY A 175 0.54 18.23 16.07
CA GLY A 175 -0.79 17.71 16.38
C GLY A 175 -1.77 17.70 15.21
N LEU A 176 -1.31 17.95 13.98
CA LEU A 176 -2.05 17.80 12.72
C LEU A 176 -3.47 18.43 12.76
N PRO A 177 -3.60 19.75 13.01
CA PRO A 177 -4.89 20.43 13.06
C PRO A 177 -5.64 20.30 11.72
N GLY A 178 -6.95 20.07 11.80
CA GLY A 178 -7.78 19.85 10.60
C GLY A 178 -7.64 18.46 9.96
N ASN A 179 -6.73 17.60 10.45
CA ASN A 179 -6.65 16.22 10.00
C ASN A 179 -7.86 15.42 10.46
N VAL A 180 -8.60 14.81 9.53
CA VAL A 180 -9.84 14.10 9.85
C VAL A 180 -9.61 12.80 10.65
N TYR A 181 -8.38 12.26 10.64
CA TYR A 181 -8.00 11.06 11.38
C TYR A 181 -7.27 11.36 12.69
N ARG A 182 -7.16 12.63 13.09
CA ARG A 182 -6.45 13.08 14.29
C ARG A 182 -6.88 12.36 15.57
N GLU A 183 -8.16 12.04 15.73
CA GLU A 183 -8.63 11.31 16.92
C GLU A 183 -7.99 9.92 17.04
N GLN A 184 -7.77 9.20 15.93
CA GLN A 184 -7.11 7.90 15.96
C GLN A 184 -5.64 8.02 16.39
N LEU A 185 -4.94 9.05 15.89
CA LEU A 185 -3.59 9.37 16.34
C LEU A 185 -3.53 9.63 17.85
N ILE A 186 -4.47 10.43 18.38
CA ILE A 186 -4.54 10.76 19.80
C ILE A 186 -4.80 9.51 20.66
N ARG A 187 -5.61 8.56 20.19
CA ARG A 187 -5.80 7.28 20.90
C ARG A 187 -4.49 6.50 21.03
N GLY A 188 -3.72 6.40 19.94
CA GLY A 188 -2.40 5.80 19.96
C GLY A 188 -1.43 6.52 20.91
N GLN A 189 -1.40 7.85 20.86
CA GLN A 189 -0.58 8.67 21.78
C GLN A 189 -0.94 8.45 23.24
N ARG A 190 -2.24 8.39 23.56
CA ARG A 190 -2.73 8.09 24.92
C ARG A 190 -2.28 6.71 25.39
N PHE A 191 -2.27 5.72 24.50
CA PHE A 191 -1.72 4.40 24.81
C PHE A 191 -0.23 4.49 25.20
N PHE A 192 0.63 5.06 24.36
CA PHE A 192 2.07 5.15 24.66
C PHE A 192 2.38 6.02 25.89
N ALA A 193 1.59 7.07 26.12
CA ALA A 193 1.70 7.90 27.32
C ALA A 193 1.36 7.13 28.61
N SER A 194 0.50 6.10 28.51
CA SER A 194 0.11 5.28 29.68
C SER A 194 1.17 4.30 30.14
N LEU A 195 2.13 3.97 29.29
CA LEU A 195 3.19 3.01 29.58
C LEU A 195 4.10 3.51 30.70
N THR A 196 4.70 2.61 31.47
CA THR A 196 5.79 2.93 32.39
C THR A 196 7.06 3.31 31.62
N LYS A 197 8.08 3.83 32.32
CA LYS A 197 9.38 4.13 31.69
C LYS A 197 10.02 2.89 31.06
N GLY A 198 9.95 1.73 31.73
CA GLY A 198 10.49 0.46 31.22
C GLY A 198 9.73 -0.04 29.99
N GLU A 199 8.39 -0.02 30.04
CA GLU A 199 7.55 -0.43 28.90
C GLU A 199 7.72 0.49 27.69
N ARG A 200 7.82 1.81 27.88
CA ARG A 200 8.14 2.74 26.79
C ARG A 200 9.48 2.44 26.14
N GLN A 201 10.50 2.12 26.93
CA GLN A 201 11.81 1.78 26.39
C GLN A 201 11.76 0.48 25.58
N ALA A 202 10.98 -0.50 26.01
CA ALA A 202 10.77 -1.76 25.29
C ALA A 202 9.91 -1.60 24.03
N ALA A 203 8.98 -0.64 24.02
CA ALA A 203 8.16 -0.31 22.85
C ALA A 203 8.91 0.52 21.79
N ARG A 204 10.00 1.20 22.17
CA ARG A 204 10.71 2.14 21.31
C ARG A 204 11.60 1.42 20.31
N CYS A 205 11.38 1.70 19.03
CA CYS A 205 12.16 1.18 17.91
C CYS A 205 12.85 2.31 17.15
N ALA A 206 14.03 2.03 16.57
CA ALA A 206 14.83 3.06 15.92
C ALA A 206 14.20 3.56 14.61
N ARG A 207 13.73 2.65 13.76
CA ARG A 207 13.22 2.95 12.42
C ARG A 207 12.06 2.05 12.07
N ALA A 208 11.01 2.65 11.51
CA ALA A 208 9.83 1.92 11.07
C ALA A 208 10.10 1.16 9.75
N PRO A 209 9.42 0.02 9.52
CA PRO A 209 9.43 -0.62 8.21
C PRO A 209 8.81 0.30 7.14
N VAL A 210 9.06 -0.03 5.86
CA VAL A 210 8.37 0.65 4.76
C VAL A 210 6.86 0.56 4.95
N GLN A 211 6.16 1.63 4.62
CA GLN A 211 4.71 1.78 4.87
C GLN A 211 3.86 0.66 4.28
N THR A 212 4.32 0.06 3.18
CA THR A 212 3.64 -1.01 2.45
C THR A 212 3.90 -2.41 3.01
N ASP A 213 4.84 -2.54 3.95
CA ASP A 213 5.19 -3.80 4.61
C ASP A 213 4.16 -4.12 5.70
N ILE A 214 2.96 -4.49 5.25
CA ILE A 214 1.80 -4.82 6.09
C ILE A 214 1.28 -6.24 5.83
N GLY A 215 2.10 -7.08 5.19
CA GLY A 215 1.79 -8.50 5.04
C GLY A 215 1.76 -9.20 6.40
N LEU A 216 0.76 -10.05 6.60
CA LEU A 216 0.62 -10.85 7.83
C LEU A 216 1.78 -11.85 7.92
N ARG A 217 2.24 -12.14 9.15
CA ARG A 217 3.48 -12.90 9.38
C ARG A 217 3.26 -14.27 10.01
N GLY A 218 2.04 -14.59 10.40
CA GLY A 218 1.75 -15.84 11.09
C GLY A 218 2.28 -15.86 12.52
N VAL A 219 2.04 -16.97 13.22
CA VAL A 219 2.42 -17.13 14.63
C VAL A 219 3.92 -17.26 14.82
N ALA A 220 4.64 -17.72 13.79
CA ALA A 220 6.10 -17.75 13.77
C ALA A 220 6.74 -16.39 13.37
N GLY A 221 5.92 -15.36 13.15
CA GLY A 221 6.38 -14.02 12.81
C GLY A 221 7.19 -13.35 13.92
N SER A 222 8.06 -12.42 13.52
CA SER A 222 8.74 -11.51 14.45
C SER A 222 8.07 -10.14 14.41
N PHE A 223 7.84 -9.55 15.59
CA PHE A 223 7.10 -8.30 15.76
C PHE A 223 7.89 -7.31 16.61
N ASP A 224 7.94 -6.06 16.16
CA ASP A 224 8.64 -4.98 16.84
C ASP A 224 7.89 -4.54 18.11
N GLY A 225 8.64 -4.03 19.09
CA GLY A 225 8.07 -3.40 20.28
C GLY A 225 7.62 -4.39 21.36
N ILE A 226 6.76 -3.91 22.26
CA ILE A 226 6.36 -4.63 23.47
C ILE A 226 5.09 -5.46 23.24
N PRO A 227 5.02 -6.73 23.68
CA PRO A 227 3.77 -7.50 23.65
C PRO A 227 2.68 -6.83 24.50
N VAL A 228 1.49 -6.60 23.93
CA VAL A 228 0.37 -5.96 24.63
C VAL A 228 -0.07 -6.79 25.83
N ALA A 229 -0.05 -8.13 25.73
CA ALA A 229 -0.35 -9.03 26.85
C ALA A 229 0.48 -8.76 28.11
N ASN A 230 1.72 -8.27 27.97
CA ASN A 230 2.64 -8.02 29.08
C ASN A 230 2.36 -6.71 29.82
N LEU A 231 1.45 -5.88 29.32
CA LEU A 231 1.13 -4.57 29.89
C LEU A 231 0.12 -4.67 31.03
N GLY A 232 0.11 -3.65 31.89
CA GLY A 232 -0.92 -3.47 32.91
C GLY A 232 -2.34 -3.29 32.32
N ALA A 233 -3.36 -3.62 33.10
CA ALA A 233 -4.76 -3.65 32.65
C ALA A 233 -5.21 -2.33 31.96
N ARG A 234 -4.79 -1.17 32.48
CA ARG A 234 -5.10 0.14 31.89
C ARG A 234 -4.51 0.30 30.49
N SER A 235 -3.23 -0.04 30.30
CA SER A 235 -2.57 0.11 29.00
C SER A 235 -3.10 -0.88 27.98
N ARG A 236 -3.46 -2.11 28.40
CA ARG A 236 -4.16 -3.07 27.53
C ARG A 236 -5.52 -2.54 27.08
N GLN A 237 -6.30 -1.94 27.99
CA GLN A 237 -7.57 -1.31 27.62
C GLN A 237 -7.36 -0.17 26.60
N LEU A 238 -6.34 0.68 26.80
CA LEU A 238 -6.05 1.76 25.86
C LEU A 238 -5.58 1.25 24.48
N ALA A 239 -4.89 0.11 24.42
CA ALA A 239 -4.56 -0.54 23.16
C ALA A 239 -5.84 -1.01 22.43
N ARG A 240 -6.78 -1.62 23.17
CA ARG A 240 -8.08 -2.03 22.65
C ARG A 240 -8.88 -0.84 22.13
N ASP A 241 -8.95 0.24 22.92
CA ASP A 241 -9.63 1.48 22.52
C ASP A 241 -9.02 2.09 21.25
N ALA A 242 -7.70 2.03 21.09
CA ALA A 242 -7.01 2.54 19.89
C ALA A 242 -7.35 1.71 18.64
N VAL A 243 -7.29 0.38 18.72
CA VAL A 243 -7.70 -0.52 17.62
C VAL A 243 -9.18 -0.34 17.28
N ASP A 244 -10.03 -0.20 18.31
CA ASP A 244 -11.46 -0.04 18.15
C ASP A 244 -11.84 1.28 17.48
N GLU A 245 -11.14 2.37 17.77
CA GLU A 245 -11.34 3.67 17.12
C GLU A 245 -11.01 3.63 15.62
N ILE A 246 -10.03 2.79 15.23
CA ILE A 246 -9.68 2.56 13.84
C ILE A 246 -10.80 1.82 13.14
N LEU A 247 -11.20 0.66 13.69
CA LEU A 247 -12.25 -0.19 13.12
C LEU A 247 -13.59 0.55 13.05
N ALA A 248 -13.91 1.40 14.02
CA ALA A 248 -15.11 2.23 14.04
C ALA A 248 -15.25 3.20 12.85
N THR A 249 -14.28 3.25 11.93
CA THR A 249 -14.39 3.98 10.64
C THR A 249 -15.31 3.25 9.66
N TYR A 250 -15.35 1.93 9.70
CA TYR A 250 -16.04 1.13 8.69
C TYR A 250 -17.47 0.79 9.12
N ALA A 251 -18.31 0.35 8.18
CA ALA A 251 -19.65 -0.14 8.49
C ALA A 251 -19.62 -1.20 9.61
N GLU A 252 -20.70 -1.31 10.39
CA GLU A 252 -20.72 -2.18 11.58
C GLU A 252 -20.46 -3.65 11.23
N GLU A 253 -21.04 -4.14 10.12
CA GLU A 253 -20.81 -5.52 9.65
C GLU A 253 -19.33 -5.79 9.32
N ASP A 254 -18.67 -4.85 8.64
CA ASP A 254 -17.26 -4.97 8.27
C ASP A 254 -16.36 -4.87 9.50
N SER A 255 -16.71 -3.98 10.43
CA SER A 255 -16.01 -3.80 11.72
C SER A 255 -16.13 -5.03 12.61
N ALA A 256 -17.33 -5.61 12.68
CA ALA A 256 -17.60 -6.84 13.42
C ALA A 256 -16.79 -8.01 12.84
N TYR A 257 -16.72 -8.13 11.50
CA TYR A 257 -15.89 -9.15 10.88
C TYR A 257 -14.40 -8.94 11.12
N ALA A 258 -13.90 -7.70 11.07
CA ALA A 258 -12.52 -7.39 11.42
C ALA A 258 -12.19 -7.79 12.87
N ARG A 259 -13.13 -7.57 13.81
CA ARG A 259 -12.98 -8.02 15.21
C ARG A 259 -12.99 -9.53 15.33
N GLU A 260 -13.82 -10.23 14.57
CA GLU A 260 -13.83 -11.70 14.51
C GLU A 260 -12.48 -12.24 14.01
N CYS A 261 -11.95 -11.70 12.91
CA CYS A 261 -10.62 -12.02 12.39
C CYS A 261 -9.53 -11.83 13.45
N LEU A 262 -9.55 -10.67 14.12
CA LEU A 262 -8.59 -10.35 15.17
C LEU A 262 -8.73 -11.31 16.38
N ALA A 263 -9.96 -11.64 16.78
CA ALA A 263 -10.24 -12.53 17.90
C ALA A 263 -9.74 -13.96 17.67
N GLN A 264 -9.79 -14.48 16.44
CA GLN A 264 -9.22 -15.80 16.10
C GLN A 264 -7.72 -15.90 16.39
N ASN A 265 -7.03 -14.75 16.43
CA ASN A 265 -5.59 -14.67 16.62
C ASN A 265 -5.21 -14.12 18.00
N GLY A 266 -6.08 -14.27 19.01
CA GLY A 266 -5.83 -13.83 20.38
C GLY A 266 -6.20 -12.37 20.66
N GLY A 267 -6.87 -11.70 19.72
CA GLY A 267 -7.36 -10.35 19.91
C GLY A 267 -6.23 -9.31 19.95
N VAL A 268 -6.53 -8.14 20.54
CA VAL A 268 -5.56 -7.06 20.71
C VAL A 268 -4.39 -7.45 21.64
N ASP A 269 -4.61 -8.38 22.57
CA ASP A 269 -3.57 -8.79 23.52
C ASP A 269 -2.45 -9.59 22.86
N ALA A 270 -2.73 -10.23 21.71
CA ALA A 270 -1.73 -10.94 20.91
C ALA A 270 -0.89 -10.02 20.01
N LEU A 271 -1.17 -8.71 20.00
CA LEU A 271 -0.39 -7.74 19.25
C LEU A 271 0.83 -7.29 20.04
N HIS A 272 1.84 -6.82 19.32
CA HIS A 272 2.93 -6.01 19.84
C HIS A 272 2.67 -4.54 19.49
N ALA A 273 3.14 -3.64 20.34
CA ALA A 273 3.06 -2.20 20.13
C ALA A 273 4.47 -1.60 19.99
N ALA A 274 4.73 -1.01 18.83
CA ALA A 274 5.99 -0.34 18.51
C ALA A 274 5.78 1.16 18.30
N ASP A 275 6.65 1.97 18.90
CA ASP A 275 6.77 3.41 18.66
C ASP A 275 8.12 3.69 17.99
N TYR A 276 8.11 4.33 16.83
CA TYR A 276 9.31 4.52 16.01
C TYR A 276 9.85 5.95 16.11
N ALA A 277 11.17 6.07 16.16
CA ALA A 277 11.83 7.38 16.16
C ALA A 277 11.80 8.07 14.80
N VAL A 278 11.96 7.30 13.72
CA VAL A 278 11.85 7.76 12.34
C VAL A 278 11.08 6.75 11.49
N ASP A 279 10.50 7.22 10.40
CA ASP A 279 9.99 6.34 9.36
C ASP A 279 11.12 5.73 8.50
N HIS A 280 10.75 4.89 7.54
CA HIS A 280 11.71 4.25 6.65
C HIS A 280 12.55 5.23 5.81
N GLN A 281 12.07 6.45 5.55
CA GLN A 281 12.74 7.51 4.79
C GLN A 281 13.50 8.50 5.68
N GLY A 282 13.38 8.38 7.01
CA GLY A 282 14.00 9.31 7.96
C GLY A 282 13.08 10.47 8.39
N GLY A 283 11.81 10.45 7.98
CA GLY A 283 10.79 11.35 8.51
C GLY A 283 10.63 11.19 10.02
N ARG A 284 10.43 12.30 10.74
CA ARG A 284 10.38 12.34 12.21
C ARG A 284 8.97 12.67 12.69
N ASN A 285 8.69 12.40 13.96
CA ASN A 285 7.50 12.96 14.63
C ASN A 285 7.60 14.50 14.65
N VAL A 286 6.52 15.19 14.28
CA VAL A 286 6.45 16.66 14.29
C VAL A 286 6.04 17.19 15.66
N GLY A 287 6.85 18.06 16.27
CA GLY A 287 6.46 18.78 17.48
C GLY A 287 6.98 18.21 18.80
N ASP A 288 6.10 18.02 19.78
CA ASP A 288 6.42 17.86 21.21
C ASP A 288 7.03 16.50 21.63
N GLY A 289 7.33 15.64 20.66
CA GLY A 289 7.88 14.31 20.89
C GLY A 289 6.82 13.22 21.11
N SER A 290 5.53 13.54 21.02
CA SER A 290 4.46 12.54 21.00
C SER A 290 4.61 11.58 19.81
N SER A 291 4.28 10.30 20.02
CA SER A 291 4.35 9.27 18.98
C SER A 291 3.40 9.60 17.82
N GLN A 292 3.92 9.60 16.59
CA GLN A 292 3.13 9.73 15.36
C GLN A 292 3.46 8.64 14.34
N ILE A 293 4.48 7.84 14.63
CA ILE A 293 4.86 6.69 13.83
C ILE A 293 4.80 5.48 14.75
N TYR A 294 3.68 4.79 14.74
CA TYR A 294 3.46 3.64 15.61
C TYR A 294 2.77 2.50 14.90
N ARG A 295 2.98 1.29 15.39
CA ARG A 295 2.43 0.07 14.81
C ARG A 295 1.93 -0.86 15.90
N PHE A 296 0.71 -1.34 15.74
CA PHE A 296 0.22 -2.54 16.41
C PHE A 296 0.28 -3.69 15.42
N GLU A 297 1.05 -4.73 15.72
CA GLU A 297 1.22 -5.86 14.81
C GLU A 297 1.26 -7.17 15.58
N GLY A 298 0.61 -8.19 15.03
CA GLY A 298 0.70 -9.56 15.53
C GLY A 298 0.55 -10.57 14.37
N PRO A 299 0.27 -11.84 14.69
CA PRO A 299 0.26 -12.92 13.71
C PRO A 299 -0.57 -12.64 12.45
N ALA A 300 -1.79 -12.16 12.64
CA ALA A 300 -2.76 -11.94 11.56
C ALA A 300 -3.33 -10.52 11.51
N ALA A 301 -2.66 -9.54 12.12
CA ALA A 301 -3.12 -8.15 12.11
C ALA A 301 -1.98 -7.14 12.08
N VAL A 302 -2.17 -6.06 11.33
CA VAL A 302 -1.31 -4.89 11.26
C VAL A 302 -2.18 -3.63 11.30
N PHE A 303 -1.87 -2.72 12.21
CA PHE A 303 -2.38 -1.34 12.25
C PHE A 303 -1.17 -0.41 12.34
N TYR A 304 -0.83 0.26 11.25
CA TYR A 304 0.37 1.10 11.16
C TYR A 304 0.00 2.55 10.83
N PHE A 305 0.41 3.48 11.70
CA PHE A 305 0.30 4.92 11.50
C PHE A 305 1.66 5.53 11.16
N ARG A 306 1.67 6.41 10.16
CA ARG A 306 2.82 7.24 9.76
C ARG A 306 2.40 8.70 9.76
N GLY A 307 3.07 9.55 10.54
CA GLY A 307 2.69 10.94 10.74
C GLY A 307 3.34 11.98 9.83
N GLU A 308 4.47 11.66 9.19
CA GLU A 308 5.25 12.62 8.39
C GLU A 308 5.05 12.41 6.88
N PRO A 309 4.83 13.46 6.06
CA PRO A 309 4.56 14.85 6.45
C PRO A 309 3.11 15.05 6.95
N HIS A 310 2.30 13.99 6.86
CA HIS A 310 0.92 13.93 7.33
C HIS A 310 0.48 12.50 7.57
N LEU A 311 -0.71 12.32 8.15
CA LEU A 311 -1.17 11.03 8.64
C LEU A 311 -1.56 10.08 7.50
N HIS A 312 -0.93 8.91 7.48
CA HIS A 312 -1.39 7.71 6.78
C HIS A 312 -1.62 6.59 7.79
N ALA A 313 -2.64 5.79 7.54
CA ALA A 313 -2.93 4.56 8.25
C ALA A 313 -2.99 3.39 7.26
N PHE A 314 -2.41 2.27 7.67
CA PHE A 314 -2.38 1.03 6.92
C PHE A 314 -2.92 -0.08 7.82
N VAL A 315 -3.99 -0.74 7.38
CA VAL A 315 -4.71 -1.74 8.16
C VAL A 315 -4.79 -3.03 7.36
N ASN A 316 -4.38 -4.15 7.95
CA ASN A 316 -4.54 -5.47 7.35
C ASN A 316 -4.88 -6.47 8.46
N VAL A 317 -6.01 -7.16 8.35
CA VAL A 317 -6.49 -8.08 9.37
C VAL A 317 -7.05 -9.34 8.70
N GLY A 318 -6.61 -10.51 9.15
CA GLY A 318 -7.05 -11.80 8.64
C GLY A 318 -7.36 -12.80 9.74
N MET A 319 -8.07 -13.85 9.37
CA MET A 319 -8.36 -15.02 10.20
C MET A 319 -7.12 -15.89 10.38
N ASP A 320 -6.29 -15.99 9.35
CA ASP A 320 -5.10 -16.83 9.32
C ASP A 320 -3.89 -16.01 8.84
N GLY A 321 -2.95 -15.74 9.75
CA GLY A 321 -1.72 -15.02 9.46
C GLY A 321 -0.70 -15.84 8.66
N GLU A 322 -0.80 -17.17 8.69
CA GLU A 322 0.06 -18.09 7.92
C GLU A 322 -0.39 -18.18 6.46
N ARG A 323 -1.68 -17.93 6.22
CA ARG A 323 -2.31 -17.94 4.89
C ARG A 323 -2.94 -16.59 4.57
N PRO A 324 -2.14 -15.51 4.50
CA PRO A 324 -2.67 -14.19 4.13
C PRO A 324 -3.23 -14.21 2.71
N LEU A 325 -4.00 -13.16 2.38
CA LEU A 325 -4.54 -12.96 1.04
C LEU A 325 -3.47 -13.18 -0.03
N SER A 326 -3.70 -14.15 -0.90
CA SER A 326 -2.89 -14.40 -2.10
C SER A 326 -3.81 -14.80 -3.24
N VAL A 327 -3.80 -14.01 -4.31
CA VAL A 327 -4.71 -14.17 -5.46
C VAL A 327 -3.94 -14.15 -6.77
N GLY A 328 -4.60 -14.58 -7.85
CA GLY A 328 -4.00 -14.73 -9.17
C GLY A 328 -3.53 -16.15 -9.44
N GLU A 329 -2.86 -16.33 -10.57
CA GLU A 329 -2.26 -17.61 -10.96
C GLU A 329 -1.16 -18.02 -9.97
N VAL A 330 -1.01 -19.33 -9.76
CA VAL A 330 0.13 -19.88 -9.00
C VAL A 330 1.38 -19.75 -9.85
N LEU A 331 2.45 -19.20 -9.25
CA LEU A 331 3.74 -19.01 -9.93
C LEU A 331 4.79 -20.01 -9.47
N ALA A 332 4.94 -20.18 -8.16
CA ALA A 332 5.96 -21.05 -7.57
C ALA A 332 5.67 -21.36 -6.11
N GLU A 333 6.36 -22.35 -5.54
CA GLU A 333 6.47 -22.53 -4.09
C GLU A 333 7.68 -21.78 -3.56
N ASN A 334 7.50 -21.03 -2.47
CA ASN A 334 8.59 -20.35 -1.77
C ASN A 334 8.94 -21.10 -0.47
N PRO A 335 10.14 -21.69 -0.35
CA PRO A 335 10.47 -22.54 0.80
C PRO A 335 10.61 -21.76 2.12
N ALA A 336 10.94 -20.48 2.06
CA ALA A 336 11.06 -19.60 3.22
C ALA A 336 10.71 -18.15 2.86
N ALA A 337 10.39 -17.32 3.84
CA ALA A 337 10.12 -15.91 3.59
C ALA A 337 11.38 -15.18 3.09
N LEU A 338 11.22 -14.27 2.13
CA LEU A 338 12.26 -13.33 1.72
C LEU A 338 12.06 -12.00 2.44
N ASP A 339 13.08 -11.57 3.17
CA ASP A 339 13.19 -10.23 3.73
C ASP A 339 13.56 -9.19 2.64
N ARG A 340 13.85 -7.95 3.03
CA ARG A 340 14.17 -6.90 2.05
C ARG A 340 15.40 -7.23 1.20
N PRO A 341 16.55 -7.66 1.78
CA PRO A 341 17.66 -8.15 0.97
C PRO A 341 17.28 -9.32 0.05
N GLY A 342 16.47 -10.26 0.51
CA GLY A 342 15.99 -11.38 -0.31
C GLY A 342 15.13 -10.94 -1.50
N VAL A 343 14.20 -10.01 -1.30
CA VAL A 343 13.37 -9.46 -2.38
C VAL A 343 14.20 -8.61 -3.35
N LYS A 344 15.19 -7.85 -2.85
CA LYS A 344 16.16 -7.16 -3.71
C LYS A 344 16.88 -8.14 -4.62
N ARG A 345 17.42 -9.24 -4.08
CA ARG A 345 18.08 -10.29 -4.86
C ARG A 345 17.14 -10.93 -5.89
N LEU A 346 15.88 -11.16 -5.53
CA LEU A 346 14.86 -11.65 -6.47
C LEU A 346 14.74 -10.68 -7.67
N PHE A 347 14.54 -9.39 -7.44
CA PHE A 347 14.41 -8.42 -8.53
C PHE A 347 15.69 -8.23 -9.33
N GLU A 348 16.87 -8.34 -8.72
CA GLU A 348 18.15 -8.34 -9.46
C GLU A 348 18.29 -9.58 -10.35
N GLY A 349 17.86 -10.74 -9.86
CA GLY A 349 17.78 -11.97 -10.66
C GLY A 349 16.84 -11.83 -11.85
N VAL A 350 15.65 -11.23 -11.64
CA VAL A 350 14.68 -10.91 -12.70
C VAL A 350 15.31 -9.97 -13.73
N LEU A 351 15.86 -8.84 -13.28
CA LEU A 351 16.45 -7.81 -14.14
C LEU A 351 17.57 -8.39 -15.01
N ARG A 352 18.46 -9.17 -14.42
CA ARG A 352 19.55 -9.80 -15.15
C ARG A 352 19.07 -10.88 -16.11
N GLY A 353 18.14 -11.73 -15.67
CA GLY A 353 17.56 -12.78 -16.52
C GLY A 353 16.82 -12.22 -17.73
N GLU A 354 16.11 -11.11 -17.56
CA GLU A 354 15.38 -10.41 -18.63
C GLU A 354 16.31 -9.74 -19.65
N THR A 355 17.46 -9.22 -19.21
CA THR A 355 18.27 -8.30 -20.02
C THR A 355 19.61 -8.86 -20.49
N GLY A 356 20.10 -9.92 -19.84
CA GLY A 356 21.46 -10.43 -20.01
C GLY A 356 22.54 -9.39 -19.71
N ALA A 357 22.26 -8.43 -18.82
CA ALA A 357 23.22 -7.40 -18.42
C ALA A 357 24.35 -7.99 -17.55
N ASP A 358 25.51 -7.32 -17.53
CA ASP A 358 26.70 -7.77 -16.77
C ASP A 358 26.41 -7.78 -15.26
N ILE A 359 25.63 -6.80 -14.81
CA ILE A 359 25.15 -6.68 -13.42
C ILE A 359 23.72 -6.16 -13.40
N ALA A 360 23.01 -6.46 -12.32
CA ALA A 360 21.75 -5.81 -11.99
C ALA A 360 21.87 -5.06 -10.67
N TYR A 361 21.20 -3.92 -10.57
CA TYR A 361 21.03 -3.17 -9.32
C TYR A 361 19.55 -2.88 -9.09
N TYR A 362 19.02 -3.37 -7.97
CA TYR A 362 17.70 -2.98 -7.49
C TYR A 362 17.84 -2.25 -6.14
N PRO A 363 17.34 -1.03 -5.97
CA PRO A 363 17.51 -0.32 -4.71
C PRO A 363 16.75 -0.99 -3.58
N GLU A 364 17.42 -1.33 -2.48
CA GLU A 364 16.77 -2.05 -1.37
C GLU A 364 15.68 -1.20 -0.72
N GLU A 365 15.88 0.12 -0.66
CA GLU A 365 14.91 1.11 -0.21
C GLU A 365 13.60 1.06 -1.02
N SER A 366 13.67 0.64 -2.29
CA SER A 366 12.51 0.42 -3.16
C SER A 366 11.82 -0.92 -2.91
N VAL A 367 12.29 -1.78 -2.01
CA VAL A 367 11.55 -3.00 -1.67
C VAL A 367 10.28 -2.63 -0.89
N ALA A 368 9.13 -3.01 -1.46
CA ALA A 368 7.81 -2.66 -0.92
C ALA A 368 7.37 -3.54 0.28
N GLY A 369 8.04 -4.65 0.54
CA GLY A 369 7.69 -5.55 1.63
C GLY A 369 8.43 -6.88 1.53
N ARG A 370 7.99 -7.85 2.33
CA ARG A 370 8.51 -9.23 2.32
C ARG A 370 7.74 -10.11 1.34
N LEU A 371 8.39 -11.16 0.84
CA LEU A 371 7.71 -12.29 0.20
C LEU A 371 7.53 -13.40 1.24
N ARG A 372 6.31 -13.86 1.48
CA ARG A 372 6.04 -14.95 2.44
C ARG A 372 6.52 -16.31 1.94
N ALA A 373 6.57 -17.31 2.82
CA ALA A 373 6.72 -18.70 2.42
C ALA A 373 5.40 -19.29 1.83
N GLY A 374 5.52 -20.48 1.24
CA GLY A 374 4.42 -21.24 0.64
C GLY A 374 4.10 -20.86 -0.81
N THR A 375 2.90 -21.22 -1.26
CA THR A 375 2.45 -21.02 -2.65
C THR A 375 2.40 -19.54 -2.99
N ILE A 376 3.21 -19.07 -3.92
CA ILE A 376 3.24 -17.68 -4.39
C ILE A 376 2.37 -17.52 -5.62
N ARG A 377 1.54 -16.48 -5.62
CA ARG A 377 0.68 -16.12 -6.76
C ARG A 377 1.07 -14.77 -7.34
N SER A 378 0.55 -14.45 -8.52
CA SER A 378 0.85 -13.17 -9.18
C SER A 378 0.45 -11.95 -8.35
N GLY A 379 -0.58 -12.04 -7.50
CA GLY A 379 -0.95 -10.98 -6.56
C GLY A 379 0.16 -10.65 -5.56
N ASP A 380 0.97 -11.62 -5.14
CA ASP A 380 2.13 -11.40 -4.26
C ASP A 380 3.21 -10.56 -4.97
N ILE A 381 3.45 -10.82 -6.27
CA ILE A 381 4.38 -10.02 -7.09
C ILE A 381 3.84 -8.60 -7.33
N TYR A 382 2.52 -8.45 -7.50
CA TYR A 382 1.88 -7.12 -7.57
C TYR A 382 2.14 -6.29 -6.31
N CYS A 383 2.10 -6.91 -5.13
CA CYS A 383 2.42 -6.22 -3.87
C CYS A 383 3.91 -5.89 -3.76
N LEU A 384 4.81 -6.76 -4.22
CA LEU A 384 6.26 -6.51 -4.17
C LEU A 384 6.72 -5.42 -5.15
N GLU A 385 6.24 -5.45 -6.40
CA GLU A 385 6.48 -4.39 -7.38
C GLU A 385 5.32 -3.37 -7.31
N SER A 386 5.39 -2.53 -6.28
CA SER A 386 4.36 -1.53 -5.99
C SER A 386 4.61 -0.14 -6.59
N TRP A 387 5.63 -0.01 -7.43
CA TRP A 387 6.10 1.29 -7.92
C TRP A 387 5.73 1.53 -9.37
N ARG A 388 5.40 0.46 -10.11
CA ARG A 388 5.19 0.44 -11.55
C ARG A 388 6.47 0.75 -12.30
N ASN A 389 7.59 0.35 -11.73
CA ASN A 389 8.87 0.53 -12.34
C ASN A 389 8.96 -0.32 -13.61
N ARG A 390 9.67 0.19 -14.59
CA ARG A 390 10.03 -0.53 -15.81
C ARG A 390 11.46 -1.02 -15.69
N VAL A 391 11.75 -2.12 -16.36
CA VAL A 391 13.15 -2.55 -16.58
C VAL A 391 13.87 -1.44 -17.35
N ALA A 392 15.12 -1.15 -16.99
CA ALA A 392 15.99 -0.24 -17.72
C ALA A 392 17.38 -0.87 -17.84
N VAL A 393 18.06 -0.63 -18.95
CA VAL A 393 19.46 -1.04 -19.14
C VAL A 393 20.30 0.20 -19.45
N LEU A 394 21.33 0.40 -18.64
CA LEU A 394 22.27 1.50 -18.74
C LEU A 394 23.61 0.99 -19.27
N GLU A 395 24.28 1.80 -20.08
CA GLU A 395 25.68 1.57 -20.45
C GLU A 395 26.58 2.53 -19.66
N ILE A 396 27.33 2.00 -18.70
CA ILE A 396 28.17 2.79 -17.79
C ILE A 396 29.63 2.42 -18.01
N ARG A 397 30.49 3.41 -18.25
CA ARG A 397 31.93 3.17 -18.32
C ARG A 397 32.47 2.89 -16.94
N GLY A 398 33.40 1.94 -16.85
CA GLY A 398 34.02 1.55 -15.59
C GLY A 398 34.79 2.67 -14.91
N ARG A 399 35.14 3.78 -15.57
CA ARG A 399 35.72 4.98 -14.92
C ARG A 399 34.66 5.89 -14.28
N ASP A 400 33.45 5.86 -14.80
CA ASP A 400 32.33 6.74 -14.44
C ASP A 400 31.41 6.09 -13.40
N MET A 401 31.54 4.77 -13.21
CA MET A 401 30.79 4.01 -12.21
C MET A 401 31.01 4.55 -10.79
N ALA A 402 29.90 4.77 -10.07
CA ALA A 402 29.94 5.22 -8.68
C ALA A 402 30.31 4.08 -7.71
N ASP A 403 30.81 4.45 -6.53
CA ASP A 403 31.35 3.51 -5.55
C ASP A 403 30.36 2.41 -5.11
N PRO A 404 29.05 2.69 -4.88
CA PRO A 404 28.12 1.64 -4.50
C PRO A 404 27.99 0.54 -5.57
N LEU A 405 27.92 0.91 -6.84
CA LEU A 405 27.85 -0.06 -7.94
C LEU A 405 29.18 -0.82 -8.11
N ARG A 406 30.33 -0.15 -7.94
CA ARG A 406 31.64 -0.84 -7.92
C ARG A 406 31.73 -1.86 -6.80
N ALA A 407 31.22 -1.52 -5.61
CA ALA A 407 31.17 -2.44 -4.48
C ALA A 407 30.29 -3.66 -4.77
N ALA A 408 29.20 -3.48 -5.53
CA ALA A 408 28.36 -4.58 -5.98
C ALA A 408 29.09 -5.54 -6.94
N PHE A 409 29.93 -5.04 -7.86
CA PHE A 409 30.83 -5.89 -8.66
C PHE A 409 31.86 -6.60 -7.79
N ALA A 410 32.52 -5.88 -6.88
CA ALA A 410 33.54 -6.45 -6.00
C ALA A 410 32.99 -7.56 -5.10
N ALA A 411 31.75 -7.42 -4.62
CA ALA A 411 31.08 -8.45 -3.83
C ALA A 411 30.87 -9.78 -4.60
N ARG A 412 30.89 -9.73 -5.94
CA ARG A 412 30.83 -10.90 -6.84
C ARG A 412 32.21 -11.47 -7.17
N GLY A 413 33.28 -10.82 -6.73
CA GLY A 413 34.66 -11.13 -7.13
C GLY A 413 35.06 -10.51 -8.47
N ASP A 414 34.21 -9.66 -9.07
CA ASP A 414 34.48 -9.01 -10.34
C ASP A 414 35.29 -7.72 -10.14
N ARG A 415 36.29 -7.50 -10.99
CA ARG A 415 37.05 -6.25 -11.03
C ARG A 415 36.49 -5.34 -12.12
N VAL A 416 36.14 -4.11 -11.73
CA VAL A 416 35.70 -3.08 -12.68
C VAL A 416 36.93 -2.43 -13.33
N GLU A 417 37.04 -2.60 -14.65
CA GLU A 417 38.10 -2.02 -15.47
C GLU A 417 37.67 -0.64 -15.98
N ALA A 418 38.50 0.38 -15.75
CA ALA A 418 38.14 1.78 -16.00
C ALA A 418 37.79 2.07 -17.48
N ALA A 419 38.44 1.37 -18.42
CA ALA A 419 38.24 1.59 -19.85
C ALA A 419 37.02 0.84 -20.42
N SER A 420 36.52 -0.18 -19.72
CA SER A 420 35.42 -1.03 -20.19
C SER A 420 34.07 -0.33 -20.04
N THR A 421 33.09 -0.73 -20.85
CA THR A 421 31.69 -0.32 -20.70
C THR A 421 30.88 -1.51 -20.21
N TYR A 422 30.06 -1.30 -19.19
CA TYR A 422 29.26 -2.32 -18.54
C TYR A 422 27.78 -2.03 -18.78
N ARG A 423 27.03 -3.08 -19.09
CA ARG A 423 25.57 -3.07 -19.14
C ARG A 423 25.05 -3.32 -17.73
N VAL A 424 24.29 -2.36 -17.22
CA VAL A 424 23.73 -2.36 -15.87
C VAL A 424 22.21 -2.39 -15.98
N ALA A 425 21.60 -3.51 -15.60
CA ALA A 425 20.16 -3.62 -15.52
C ALA A 425 19.64 -3.02 -14.21
N THR A 426 18.61 -2.19 -14.29
CA THR A 426 18.04 -1.49 -13.14
C THR A 426 16.57 -1.16 -13.42
N THR A 427 15.98 -0.31 -12.59
CA THR A 427 14.66 0.27 -12.85
C THR A 427 14.78 1.65 -13.49
N ASP A 428 13.76 2.07 -14.24
CA ASP A 428 13.63 3.46 -14.70
C ASP A 428 13.74 4.48 -13.55
N PHE A 429 13.12 4.21 -12.41
CA PHE A 429 13.29 5.03 -11.20
C PHE A 429 14.77 5.17 -10.78
N ALA A 430 15.48 4.06 -10.64
CA ALA A 430 16.88 4.10 -10.19
C ALA A 430 17.81 4.71 -11.24
N ALA A 431 17.52 4.50 -12.52
CA ALA A 431 18.23 5.14 -13.62
C ALA A 431 18.09 6.67 -13.57
N ASP A 432 16.91 7.18 -13.22
CA ASP A 432 16.66 8.62 -13.19
C ASP A 432 17.13 9.27 -11.87
N GLU A 433 16.85 8.63 -10.73
CA GLU A 433 17.00 9.26 -9.41
C GLU A 433 18.30 8.88 -8.69
N LEU A 434 18.96 7.79 -9.10
CA LEU A 434 20.17 7.27 -8.43
C LEU A 434 21.41 7.24 -9.35
N ALA A 435 21.31 7.81 -10.56
CA ALA A 435 22.43 7.89 -11.50
C ALA A 435 23.65 8.57 -10.89
N GLU A 436 23.49 9.71 -10.23
CA GLU A 436 24.63 10.49 -9.73
C GLU A 436 25.26 9.90 -8.46
N THR A 437 24.47 9.21 -7.64
CA THR A 437 24.86 8.82 -6.28
C THR A 437 25.21 7.34 -6.14
N VAL A 438 24.62 6.47 -6.96
CA VAL A 438 24.72 5.01 -6.79
C VAL A 438 25.29 4.32 -8.01
N LEU A 439 24.90 4.73 -9.22
CA LEU A 439 25.21 4.00 -10.45
C LEU A 439 26.43 4.60 -11.19
N GLY A 440 26.41 5.91 -11.43
CA GLY A 440 27.30 6.64 -12.33
C GLY A 440 26.55 7.14 -13.58
N PRO A 441 27.06 8.18 -14.27
CA PRO A 441 26.44 8.68 -15.49
C PRO A 441 26.47 7.62 -16.59
N ALA A 442 25.32 7.38 -17.21
CA ALA A 442 25.18 6.43 -18.30
C ALA A 442 25.42 7.10 -19.66
N ALA A 443 26.13 6.43 -20.55
CA ALA A 443 26.29 6.84 -21.94
C ALA A 443 24.98 6.68 -22.74
N SER A 444 24.17 5.69 -22.37
CA SER A 444 22.85 5.42 -22.95
C SER A 444 21.93 4.76 -21.91
N SER A 445 20.63 4.91 -22.11
CA SER A 445 19.59 4.22 -21.34
C SER A 445 18.53 3.70 -22.29
N SER A 446 18.10 2.45 -22.10
CA SER A 446 17.05 1.82 -22.89
C SER A 446 15.93 1.30 -21.99
N PRO A 447 14.68 1.78 -22.16
CA PRO A 447 13.56 1.32 -21.36
C PRO A 447 13.05 -0.04 -21.85
N GLY A 448 12.65 -0.87 -20.90
CA GLY A 448 12.06 -2.19 -21.12
C GLY A 448 10.57 -2.26 -20.76
N ARG A 449 10.08 -3.48 -20.57
CA ARG A 449 8.70 -3.76 -20.13
C ARG A 449 8.54 -3.50 -18.61
N PRO A 450 7.30 -3.49 -18.08
CA PRO A 450 7.08 -3.40 -16.64
C PRO A 450 7.85 -4.48 -15.88
N LEU A 451 8.57 -4.11 -14.81
CA LEU A 451 9.35 -5.05 -14.01
C LEU A 451 8.47 -6.15 -13.41
N ARG A 452 7.23 -5.82 -13.09
CA ARG A 452 6.23 -6.75 -12.56
C ARG A 452 5.94 -7.91 -13.50
N ASP A 453 5.74 -7.63 -14.78
CA ASP A 453 5.44 -8.64 -15.79
C ASP A 453 6.67 -9.54 -16.01
N ALA A 454 7.86 -8.93 -16.06
CA ALA A 454 9.12 -9.67 -16.09
C ALA A 454 9.30 -10.57 -14.86
N ALA A 455 8.96 -10.08 -13.67
CA ALA A 455 9.06 -10.85 -12.43
C ALA A 455 8.09 -12.03 -12.40
N ILE A 456 6.86 -11.85 -12.87
CA ILE A 456 5.86 -12.94 -12.97
C ILE A 456 6.38 -14.05 -13.90
N ASP A 457 6.84 -13.68 -15.09
CA ASP A 457 7.35 -14.66 -16.05
C ASP A 457 8.61 -15.36 -15.55
N TRP A 458 9.53 -14.60 -14.94
CA TRP A 458 10.77 -15.13 -14.41
C TRP A 458 10.53 -16.09 -13.25
N VAL A 459 9.64 -15.76 -12.30
CA VAL A 459 9.31 -16.65 -11.18
C VAL A 459 8.62 -17.91 -11.67
N ARG A 460 7.74 -17.81 -12.68
CA ARG A 460 7.10 -18.98 -13.30
C ARG A 460 8.13 -19.91 -13.93
N ALA A 461 9.18 -19.37 -14.56
CA ALA A 461 10.21 -20.16 -15.23
C ALA A 461 11.29 -20.71 -14.30
N ASN A 462 11.67 -19.97 -13.26
CA ASN A 462 12.86 -20.26 -12.45
C ASN A 462 12.54 -20.65 -11.00
N GLY A 463 11.29 -20.49 -10.56
CA GLY A 463 10.92 -20.62 -9.15
C GLY A 463 11.55 -19.53 -8.28
N LEU A 464 11.74 -19.84 -6.99
CA LEU A 464 12.26 -18.89 -6.00
C LEU A 464 13.50 -19.39 -5.24
N ALA A 465 14.01 -20.59 -5.57
CA ALA A 465 15.13 -21.18 -4.86
C ALA A 465 16.40 -20.32 -4.90
N SER A 466 16.69 -19.71 -6.06
CA SER A 466 17.88 -18.86 -6.26
C SER A 466 17.83 -17.55 -5.47
N ALA A 467 16.66 -17.09 -5.01
CA ALA A 467 16.57 -15.91 -4.15
C ALA A 467 17.07 -16.19 -2.70
N HIS A 468 17.08 -17.47 -2.29
CA HIS A 468 17.54 -17.94 -0.98
C HIS A 468 19.03 -18.19 -0.91
N THR A 469 19.61 -18.73 -1.97
CA THR A 469 21.04 -18.96 -2.06
C THR A 469 21.71 -17.64 -2.40
N GLY A 470 22.42 -17.01 -1.46
CA GLY A 470 23.23 -15.80 -1.73
C GLY A 470 24.36 -15.97 -2.75
N GLY A 471 24.35 -17.06 -3.53
CA GLY A 471 25.22 -17.26 -4.68
C GLY A 471 24.71 -16.45 -5.84
N PHE A 472 25.52 -15.50 -6.30
CA PHE A 472 25.36 -14.86 -7.58
C PHE A 472 25.40 -15.94 -8.67
N VAL A 473 24.23 -16.40 -9.14
CA VAL A 473 24.17 -17.03 -10.47
C VAL A 473 24.56 -15.99 -11.51
#